data_AF-A0A522YM72-F1
#
_entry.id   AF-A0A522YM72-F1
#
_cell.length_a   1.000
_cell.length_b   1.000
_cell.length_c   1.000
_cell.angle_alpha   90.00
_cell.angle_beta   90.00
_cell.angle_gamma   90.00
#
_symmetry.space_group_name_H-M   'P 1'
#
loop_
_entity.id
_entity.type
_entity.pdbx_description
1 polymer ?
#
loop_
_entity_poly.entity_id
_entity_poly.type
_entity_poly.pdbx_seq_one_letter_code
_entity_poly.pdbx_strand_id
1 'polypeptide(L)'
;MFKRSGVVLGIVVFVFLFSGCATMGKNKNLELQGLKNQVSALEAQLQVKDQQIQSLRDALSTRPVMEEKKVNIVKRVVPEVKSHPNLRQIQMALKNAGYEPGTIDGKMGKQTKEAIKAFQKANDLKADGKVGKKTWGLLQEYLYKKTK
;
A
#
# COMPACT_ATOMS: atom_id res chain seq x y z
N MET A 1 -83.03 -46.55 -14.79
CA MET A 1 -82.46 -47.87 -15.15
C MET A 1 -80.93 -47.78 -15.12
N PHE A 2 -80.31 -48.56 -14.23
CA PHE A 2 -78.90 -49.05 -14.15
C PHE A 2 -77.81 -48.41 -15.06
N LYS A 3 -76.76 -47.80 -14.47
CA LYS A 3 -75.43 -48.38 -14.09
C LYS A 3 -74.63 -48.88 -15.31
N ARG A 4 -73.40 -48.42 -15.54
CA ARG A 4 -72.21 -48.84 -14.76
C ARG A 4 -71.07 -47.80 -14.78
N SER A 5 -70.50 -47.61 -13.60
CA SER A 5 -69.30 -46.86 -13.27
C SER A 5 -68.03 -47.50 -13.80
N GLY A 6 -67.01 -46.66 -13.96
CA GLY A 6 -65.59 -47.04 -13.85
C GLY A 6 -64.89 -47.20 -15.19
N VAL A 7 -64.01 -46.26 -15.51
CA VAL A 7 -62.57 -46.48 -15.69
C VAL A 7 -61.92 -45.13 -15.99
N VAL A 8 -61.25 -44.59 -14.97
CA VAL A 8 -59.89 -43.99 -15.07
C VAL A 8 -59.77 -42.83 -16.07
N LEU A 9 -59.98 -41.58 -15.64
CA LEU A 9 -58.94 -40.74 -15.03
C LEU A 9 -57.54 -41.01 -15.61
N GLY A 10 -57.22 -40.38 -16.73
CA GLY A 10 -55.84 -40.11 -17.15
C GLY A 10 -55.43 -40.73 -18.48
N ILE A 11 -54.51 -40.01 -19.15
CA ILE A 11 -53.66 -40.40 -20.29
C ILE A 11 -54.25 -39.94 -21.65
N VAL A 12 -53.91 -38.73 -22.13
CA VAL A 12 -52.78 -38.40 -23.05
C VAL A 12 -53.09 -38.76 -24.50
N VAL A 13 -53.06 -37.77 -25.42
CA VAL A 13 -52.41 -37.73 -26.76
C VAL A 13 -52.67 -36.31 -27.34
N PHE A 14 -51.80 -35.30 -27.34
CA PHE A 14 -50.47 -35.14 -27.97
C PHE A 14 -50.54 -34.50 -29.37
N VAL A 15 -50.30 -33.18 -29.42
CA VAL A 15 -49.74 -32.46 -30.58
C VAL A 15 -48.74 -31.41 -30.06
N PHE A 16 -47.51 -31.86 -29.79
CA PHE A 16 -46.24 -31.35 -30.33
C PHE A 16 -46.27 -30.00 -31.10
N LEU A 17 -45.35 -29.04 -30.99
CA LEU A 17 -43.98 -28.84 -30.49
C LEU A 17 -43.88 -27.32 -30.26
N PHE A 18 -43.23 -26.81 -29.23
CA PHE A 18 -41.94 -26.11 -29.38
C PHE A 18 -41.36 -25.85 -27.97
N SER A 19 -41.06 -26.92 -27.22
CA SER A 19 -40.07 -26.82 -26.14
C SER A 19 -38.66 -26.89 -26.76
N GLY A 20 -38.33 -25.85 -27.53
CA GLY A 20 -37.01 -25.61 -28.07
C GLY A 20 -36.36 -24.46 -27.32
N CYS A 21 -35.69 -24.77 -26.21
CA CYS A 21 -34.48 -24.07 -25.78
C CYS A 21 -33.70 -25.04 -24.90
N ALA A 22 -32.92 -25.91 -25.54
CA ALA A 22 -31.78 -26.53 -24.88
C ALA A 22 -30.78 -25.39 -24.57
N THR A 23 -30.81 -24.87 -23.34
CA THR A 23 -29.68 -24.06 -22.87
C THR A 23 -28.57 -25.02 -22.47
N MET A 24 -27.68 -25.25 -23.43
CA MET A 24 -26.39 -25.90 -23.21
C MET A 24 -25.58 -25.02 -22.26
N GLY A 25 -25.54 -25.40 -20.97
CA GLY A 25 -24.67 -24.79 -19.98
C GLY A 25 -23.20 -25.09 -20.28
N LYS A 26 -22.63 -24.36 -21.25
CA LYS A 26 -21.21 -24.41 -21.59
C LYS A 26 -20.41 -23.84 -20.41
N ASN A 27 -19.91 -24.77 -19.60
CA ASN A 27 -18.52 -24.83 -19.19
C ASN A 27 -17.90 -23.55 -18.57
N LYS A 28 -18.48 -23.07 -17.47
CA LYS A 28 -17.79 -22.16 -16.54
C LYS A 28 -16.79 -22.88 -15.61
N ASN A 29 -16.68 -24.21 -15.72
CA ASN A 29 -15.90 -25.04 -14.80
C ASN A 29 -14.42 -25.11 -15.22
N LEU A 30 -14.12 -25.15 -16.52
CA LEU A 30 -12.72 -25.18 -17.00
C LEU A 30 -11.94 -23.88 -16.69
N GLU A 31 -12.55 -22.70 -16.80
CA GLU A 31 -11.89 -21.43 -16.40
C GLU A 31 -11.68 -21.36 -14.88
N LEU A 32 -12.65 -21.84 -14.08
CA LEU A 32 -12.50 -21.89 -12.63
C LEU A 32 -11.40 -22.88 -12.19
N GLN A 33 -11.24 -23.99 -12.91
CA GLN A 33 -10.16 -24.95 -12.64
C GLN A 33 -8.79 -24.39 -13.04
N GLY A 34 -8.70 -23.71 -14.18
CA GLY A 34 -7.48 -23.01 -14.60
C GLY A 34 -7.04 -21.95 -13.59
N LEU A 35 -7.99 -21.15 -13.10
CA LEU A 35 -7.72 -20.11 -12.12
C LEU A 35 -7.33 -20.70 -10.75
N LYS A 36 -7.95 -21.80 -10.32
CA LYS A 36 -7.55 -22.53 -9.09
C LYS A 36 -6.14 -23.10 -9.19
N ASN A 37 -5.77 -23.64 -10.35
CA ASN A 37 -4.41 -24.14 -10.59
C ASN A 37 -3.37 -23.01 -10.60
N GLN A 38 -3.75 -21.81 -11.05
CA GLN A 38 -2.88 -20.63 -10.97
C GLN A 38 -2.73 -20.12 -9.54
N VAL A 39 -3.80 -20.10 -8.75
CA VAL A 39 -3.76 -19.69 -7.35
C VAL A 39 -2.90 -20.65 -6.53
N SER A 40 -3.02 -21.97 -6.73
CA SER A 40 -2.17 -22.94 -6.01
C SER A 40 -0.69 -22.82 -6.39
N ALA A 41 -0.38 -22.57 -7.67
CA ALA A 41 0.98 -22.32 -8.11
C ALA A 41 1.56 -21.01 -7.54
N LEU A 42 0.72 -19.99 -7.37
CA LEU A 42 1.10 -18.71 -6.78
C LEU A 42 1.28 -18.83 -5.25
N GLU A 43 0.43 -19.61 -4.58
CA GLU A 43 0.54 -19.93 -3.15
C GLU A 43 1.83 -20.72 -2.85
N ALA A 44 2.20 -21.69 -3.69
CA ALA A 44 3.46 -22.41 -3.56
C ALA A 44 4.68 -21.47 -3.67
N GLN A 45 4.62 -20.47 -4.56
CA GLN A 45 5.68 -19.47 -4.67
C GLN A 45 5.75 -18.52 -3.47
N LEU A 46 4.60 -18.18 -2.86
CA LEU A 46 4.56 -17.40 -1.64
C LEU A 46 5.20 -18.16 -0.47
N GLN A 47 4.97 -19.47 -0.36
CA GLN A 47 5.59 -20.30 0.68
C GLN A 47 7.12 -20.33 0.59
N VAL A 48 7.68 -20.40 -0.63
CA VAL A 48 9.14 -20.34 -0.84
C VAL A 48 9.70 -18.98 -0.42
N LYS A 49 8.97 -17.88 -0.70
CA LYS A 49 9.38 -16.53 -0.28
C LYS A 49 9.34 -16.37 1.24
N ASP A 50 8.39 -16.99 1.93
CA ASP A 50 8.32 -16.96 3.39
C ASP A 50 9.53 -17.66 4.02
N GLN A 51 9.97 -18.78 3.45
CA GLN A 51 11.20 -19.46 3.87
C GLN A 51 12.44 -18.59 3.65
N GLN A 52 12.48 -17.84 2.54
CA GLN A 52 13.57 -16.92 2.24
C GLN A 52 13.60 -15.72 3.20
N ILE A 53 12.44 -15.20 3.61
CA ILE A 53 12.34 -14.14 4.63
C ILE A 53 12.85 -14.65 5.97
N GLN A 54 12.54 -15.90 6.33
CA GLN A 54 12.96 -16.49 7.59
C GLN A 54 14.49 -16.68 7.65
N SER A 55 15.11 -17.19 6.60
CA SER A 55 16.58 -17.36 6.57
C SER A 55 17.34 -16.03 6.57
N LEU A 56 16.81 -14.99 5.91
CA LEU A 56 17.37 -13.63 5.96
C LEU A 56 17.24 -13.02 7.35
N ARG A 57 16.12 -13.26 8.04
CA ARG A 57 15.92 -12.81 9.43
C ARG A 57 16.94 -13.45 10.37
N ASP A 58 17.19 -14.75 10.22
CA ASP A 58 18.15 -15.47 11.06
C ASP A 58 19.59 -14.97 10.83
N ALA A 59 19.96 -14.69 9.58
CA ALA A 59 21.26 -14.10 9.23
C ALA A 59 21.44 -12.65 9.75
N LEU A 60 20.35 -11.88 9.87
CA LEU A 60 20.38 -10.55 10.49
C LEU A 60 20.43 -10.60 12.02
N SER A 61 19.98 -11.72 12.62
CA SER A 61 19.97 -11.94 14.07
C SER A 61 21.36 -12.23 14.66
N THR A 62 22.32 -12.70 13.86
CA THR A 62 23.70 -13.00 14.31
C THR A 62 24.60 -11.77 14.47
N ARG A 63 24.09 -10.56 14.21
CA ARG A 63 24.83 -9.32 14.51
C ARG A 63 24.75 -9.05 16.01
N PRO A 64 25.86 -9.06 16.77
CA PRO A 64 25.81 -8.69 18.19
C PRO A 64 25.31 -7.24 18.30
N VAL A 65 24.13 -7.09 18.90
CA VAL A 65 23.52 -5.81 19.25
C VAL A 65 24.37 -5.22 20.38
N MET A 66 25.13 -4.16 20.07
CA MET A 66 25.63 -3.28 21.12
C MET A 66 24.45 -2.45 21.63
N GLU A 67 24.09 -2.79 22.85
CA GLU A 67 23.15 -2.22 23.80
C GLU A 67 22.93 -0.69 23.72
N GLU A 68 21.66 -0.25 23.80
CA GLU A 68 21.29 0.94 24.60
C GLU A 68 19.79 0.94 25.00
N LYS A 69 19.55 0.48 26.23
CA LYS A 69 18.66 1.00 27.28
C LYS A 69 17.28 1.61 26.91
N LYS A 70 16.24 0.80 27.16
CA LYS A 70 14.79 1.05 27.42
C LYS A 70 14.11 2.31 26.83
N VAL A 71 13.24 2.10 25.85
CA VAL A 71 11.97 2.85 25.75
C VAL A 71 10.81 1.88 25.51
N ASN A 72 9.85 1.88 26.43
CA ASN A 72 8.68 1.02 26.44
C ASN A 72 7.64 1.56 25.42
N ILE A 73 7.52 0.94 24.25
CA ILE A 73 6.49 1.29 23.25
C ILE A 73 5.52 0.12 23.11
N VAL A 74 4.63 -0.01 24.09
CA VAL A 74 3.37 -0.72 23.89
C VAL A 74 2.35 0.32 23.47
N LYS A 75 1.64 0.00 22.37
CA LYS A 75 0.33 0.51 21.92
C LYS A 75 0.34 1.42 20.68
N ARG A 76 -0.20 0.83 19.61
CA ARG A 76 -1.20 1.39 18.67
C ARG A 76 -0.75 2.10 17.38
N VAL A 77 -1.41 1.66 16.30
CA VAL A 77 -1.62 2.31 15.00
C VAL A 77 -0.38 2.39 14.13
N VAL A 78 -0.54 1.95 12.87
CA VAL A 78 0.47 2.07 11.80
C VAL A 78 1.00 3.51 11.83
N PRO A 79 2.26 3.77 12.23
CA PRO A 79 2.75 5.12 12.25
C PRO A 79 2.99 5.52 10.81
N GLU A 80 2.29 6.55 10.37
CA GLU A 80 2.68 7.43 9.28
C GLU A 80 4.21 7.43 9.18
N VAL A 81 4.74 6.85 8.10
CA VAL A 81 6.17 6.93 7.79
C VAL A 81 6.44 8.41 7.56
N LYS A 82 6.79 9.13 8.64
CA LYS A 82 7.36 10.46 8.59
C LYS A 82 8.67 10.31 7.85
N SER A 83 8.58 10.35 6.53
CA SER A 83 9.73 10.24 5.65
C SER A 83 10.71 11.30 6.09
N HIS A 84 11.93 10.87 6.41
CA HIS A 84 12.99 11.83 6.67
C HIS A 84 13.12 12.68 5.40
N PRO A 85 13.07 14.02 5.53
CA PRO A 85 13.10 14.87 4.36
C PRO A 85 14.36 14.61 3.55
N ASN A 86 14.18 14.40 2.25
CA ASN A 86 15.33 14.34 1.35
C ASN A 86 15.98 15.74 1.31
N LEU A 87 17.31 15.81 1.29
CA LEU A 87 18.03 17.08 1.16
C LEU A 87 17.57 17.92 -0.04
N ARG A 88 17.16 17.28 -1.15
CA ARG A 88 16.56 17.98 -2.29
C ARG A 88 15.25 18.70 -1.93
N GLN A 89 14.42 18.07 -1.12
CA GLN A 89 13.16 18.66 -0.66
C GLN A 89 13.42 19.82 0.29
N ILE A 90 14.43 19.72 1.16
CA ILE A 90 14.87 20.81 2.03
C ILE A 90 15.34 22.00 1.21
N GLN A 91 16.23 21.77 0.23
CA GLN A 91 16.72 22.83 -0.66
C GLN A 91 15.56 23.47 -1.44
N MET A 92 14.64 22.67 -1.98
CA MET A 92 13.47 23.21 -2.70
C MET A 92 12.54 24.00 -1.77
N ALA A 93 12.28 23.52 -0.56
CA ALA A 93 11.49 24.21 0.45
C ALA A 93 12.13 25.55 0.85
N LEU A 94 13.44 25.58 1.06
CA LEU A 94 14.20 26.80 1.38
C LEU A 94 14.09 27.81 0.25
N LYS A 95 14.22 27.36 -1.01
CA LYS A 95 14.06 28.22 -2.18
C LYS A 95 12.64 28.80 -2.26
N ASN A 96 11.62 27.97 -2.06
CA ASN A 96 10.22 28.39 -2.03
C ASN A 96 9.90 29.33 -0.85
N ALA A 97 10.62 29.20 0.26
CA ALA A 97 10.55 30.09 1.41
C ALA A 97 11.32 31.41 1.23
N GLY A 98 11.97 31.62 0.07
CA GLY A 98 12.69 32.85 -0.25
C GLY A 98 14.16 32.88 0.20
N TYR A 99 14.73 31.73 0.56
CA TYR A 99 16.15 31.61 0.91
C TYR A 99 16.96 31.06 -0.27
N GLU A 100 18.27 31.30 -0.29
CA GLU A 100 19.17 30.84 -1.35
C GLU A 100 20.03 29.65 -0.86
N PRO A 101 19.55 28.39 -0.99
CA PRO A 101 20.31 27.21 -0.58
C PRO A 101 21.43 26.82 -1.56
N GLY A 102 21.56 27.55 -2.68
CA GLY A 102 22.42 27.18 -3.81
C GLY A 102 21.72 26.21 -4.76
N THR A 103 22.52 25.36 -5.41
CA THR A 103 22.02 24.34 -6.34
C THR A 103 21.18 23.28 -5.60
N ILE A 104 20.03 22.92 -6.17
CA ILE A 104 19.15 21.85 -5.64
C ILE A 104 19.67 20.48 -6.11
N ASP A 105 20.82 20.08 -5.58
CA ASP A 105 21.54 18.85 -5.95
C ASP A 105 21.41 17.72 -4.92
N GLY A 106 20.78 17.98 -3.77
CA GLY A 106 20.67 17.07 -2.65
C GLY A 106 21.92 16.98 -1.79
N LYS A 107 22.88 17.90 -1.91
CA LYS A 107 24.11 17.95 -1.13
C LYS A 107 24.07 19.05 -0.08
N MET A 108 24.64 18.78 1.08
CA MET A 108 24.68 19.75 2.19
C MET A 108 25.87 20.71 2.04
N GLY A 109 25.73 21.70 1.14
CA GLY A 109 26.74 22.74 0.90
C GLY A 109 26.74 23.88 1.94
N LYS A 110 27.72 24.78 1.82
CA LYS A 110 27.82 25.99 2.68
C LYS A 110 26.56 26.86 2.56
N GLN A 111 26.14 27.14 1.32
CA GLN A 111 24.94 27.94 1.04
C GLN A 111 23.69 27.29 1.63
N THR A 112 23.52 25.98 1.49
CA THR A 112 22.39 25.26 2.08
C THR A 112 22.38 25.37 3.61
N LYS A 113 23.53 25.22 4.28
CA LYS A 113 23.63 25.40 5.74
C LYS A 113 23.33 26.83 6.19
N GLU A 114 23.79 27.82 5.45
CA GLU A 114 23.51 29.24 5.73
C GLU A 114 22.02 29.56 5.56
N ALA A 115 21.41 29.06 4.48
CA ALA A 115 19.97 29.16 4.26
C ALA A 115 19.15 28.49 5.37
N ILE A 116 19.55 27.31 5.84
CA ILE A 116 18.88 26.64 6.98
C ILE A 116 18.97 27.49 8.23
N LYS A 117 20.16 28.04 8.54
CA LYS A 117 20.34 28.90 9.73
C LYS A 117 19.52 30.18 9.63
N ALA A 118 19.46 30.80 8.46
CA ALA A 118 18.66 31.99 8.22
C ALA A 118 17.16 31.69 8.40
N PHE A 119 16.68 30.60 7.81
CA PHE A 119 15.31 30.12 8.00
C PHE A 119 15.01 29.84 9.48
N GLN A 120 15.90 29.16 10.19
CA GLN A 120 15.74 28.89 11.62
C GLN A 120 15.64 30.19 12.43
N LYS A 121 16.54 31.15 12.16
CA LYS A 121 16.53 32.45 12.85
C LYS A 121 15.25 33.24 12.59
N ALA A 122 14.74 33.21 11.36
CA ALA A 122 13.51 33.91 10.98
C ALA A 122 12.23 33.29 11.59
N ASN A 123 12.31 32.02 12.03
CA ASN A 123 11.19 31.29 12.64
C ASN A 123 11.43 31.05 14.15
N ASP A 124 12.26 31.86 14.80
CA ASP A 124 12.60 31.76 16.23
C ASP A 124 13.08 30.37 16.69
N LEU A 125 13.73 29.64 15.78
CA LEU A 125 14.37 28.37 16.05
C LEU A 125 15.86 28.55 16.36
N LYS A 126 16.43 27.57 17.07
CA LYS A 126 17.88 27.49 17.26
C LYS A 126 18.57 27.35 15.89
N ALA A 127 19.37 28.34 15.50
CA ALA A 127 20.09 28.40 14.23
C ALA A 127 21.34 27.48 14.19
N ASP A 128 21.14 26.19 14.43
CA ASP A 128 22.21 25.18 14.43
C ASP A 128 22.57 24.66 13.03
N GLY A 129 21.79 25.01 11.99
CA GLY A 129 21.98 24.55 10.62
C GLY A 129 21.57 23.09 10.40
N LYS A 130 20.86 22.47 11.35
CA LYS A 130 20.37 21.09 11.26
C LYS A 130 18.85 21.07 11.04
N VAL A 131 18.39 20.24 10.12
CA VAL A 131 16.96 20.08 9.86
C VAL A 131 16.37 19.01 10.78
N GLY A 132 15.94 19.43 11.97
CA GLY A 132 15.18 18.58 12.90
C GLY A 132 13.68 18.60 12.62
N LYS A 133 12.90 17.88 13.42
CA LYS A 133 11.43 17.78 13.29
C LYS A 133 10.73 19.15 13.26
N LYS A 134 11.16 20.10 14.10
CA LYS A 134 10.60 21.46 14.14
C LYS A 134 10.91 22.24 12.86
N THR A 135 12.18 22.26 12.44
CA THR A 135 12.61 22.92 11.19
C THR A 135 11.88 22.36 9.98
N TRP A 136 11.79 21.02 9.87
CA TRP A 136 11.08 20.37 8.77
C TRP A 136 9.58 20.66 8.80
N GLY A 137 8.99 20.68 9.99
CA GLY A 137 7.58 20.96 10.21
C GLY A 137 7.11 22.25 9.55
N LEU A 138 7.96 23.28 9.58
CA LEU A 138 7.71 24.58 8.96
C LEU A 138 8.12 24.60 7.48
N LEU A 139 9.26 23.99 7.12
CA LEU A 139 9.74 23.97 5.74
C LEU A 139 8.78 23.25 4.78
N GLN A 140 8.15 22.16 5.21
CA GLN A 140 7.25 21.38 4.35
C GLN A 140 6.01 22.18 3.87
N GLU A 141 5.60 23.23 4.60
CA GLU A 141 4.50 24.11 4.17
C GLU A 141 4.81 24.79 2.83
N TYR A 142 6.09 25.07 2.58
CA TYR A 142 6.57 25.67 1.33
C TYR A 142 6.65 24.69 0.15
N LEU A 143 6.43 23.39 0.39
CA LEU A 143 6.34 22.37 -0.65
C LEU A 143 4.91 22.06 -1.05
N TYR A 144 3.96 22.15 -0.10
CA TYR A 144 2.59 21.71 -0.29
C TYR A 144 1.59 22.86 -0.48
N LYS A 145 2.04 24.09 -0.79
CA LYS A 145 1.09 25.20 -1.01
C LYS A 145 0.22 24.93 -2.26
N LYS A 146 -0.92 24.27 -2.04
CA LYS A 146 -2.01 24.08 -2.98
C LYS A 146 -2.58 25.47 -3.22
N THR A 147 -2.29 26.04 -4.39
CA THR A 147 -2.93 27.27 -4.87
C THR A 147 -4.44 27.11 -4.71
N LYS A 148 -5.02 27.88 -3.80
CA LYS A 148 -6.46 28.11 -3.76
C LYS A 148 -6.83 29.05 -4.90
#